data_AF-A0A0P0SLS4-F1
#
_entry.id   AF-A0A0P0SLS4-F1
#
_cell.length_a   1.000
_cell.length_b   1.000
_cell.length_c   1.000
_cell.angle_alpha   90.00
_cell.angle_beta   90.00
_cell.angle_gamma   90.00
#
_symmetry.space_group_name_H-M   'P 1'
#
loop_
_entity.id
_entity.type
_entity.pdbx_description
1 polymer ?
#
loop_
_entity_poly.entity_id
_entity_poly.type
_entity_poly.pdbx_seq_one_letter_code
_entity_poly.pdbx_strand_id
1 'polypeptide(L)'
;MRLTRSKLIVSVSCALVASGIAVSGAVADPTGNNAVRPLEVNQTEGFAEGQNQVFTYGQNFHCTIEPFDDLDGVAREGDGVPAAADPDEMYVPECIAGETAGGSEPVISPAGIPAEQARRFWAIVPTFDANGNGVPEGLDPTPAVDLQCPEPGPPVTAKRLPFGSCTMHPSAVLIDPIAGEAVRNIVGVPAPDLPGAPGLPGELPVDPPAAVPTVGPGVVVPLPSHSHIAETTEDGQVWWQVIVVLVREQSVWPDRDGNCSAGREKCLTSIDALRSAQAGGETVAGRDIPTNLWLFFANEPEQGPVGADAPVDHHAGMNHG
;
A
#
# COMPACT_ATOMS: atom_id res chain seq x y z
N MET A 1 -0.15 7.95 84.98
CA MET A 1 0.03 6.58 85.52
C MET A 1 -0.86 5.64 84.72
N ARG A 2 -0.30 4.52 84.24
CA ARG A 2 -0.91 3.52 83.35
C ARG A 2 -2.17 2.88 83.94
N LEU A 3 -3.10 2.43 83.09
CA LEU A 3 -3.93 1.20 83.13
C LEU A 3 -5.04 1.33 82.06
N THR A 4 -5.47 0.37 81.24
CA THR A 4 -4.97 -0.91 80.69
C THR A 4 -5.98 -1.30 79.59
N ARG A 5 -5.53 -2.02 78.58
CA ARG A 5 -6.37 -2.67 77.54
C ARG A 5 -7.27 -3.76 78.14
N SER A 6 -8.50 -3.94 77.63
CA SER A 6 -9.02 -5.25 77.18
C SER A 6 -10.47 -5.18 76.65
N LYS A 7 -10.66 -5.69 75.41
CA LYS A 7 -11.68 -6.65 74.88
C LYS A 7 -13.14 -6.49 75.43
N LEU A 8 -14.21 -6.50 74.63
CA LEU A 8 -14.71 -7.62 73.79
C LEU A 8 -16.06 -7.15 73.17
N ILE A 9 -16.23 -7.10 71.82
CA ILE A 9 -17.14 -7.91 70.96
C ILE A 9 -18.68 -7.71 71.14
N VAL A 10 -19.39 -7.77 70.00
CA VAL A 10 -20.83 -8.07 69.74
C VAL A 10 -21.68 -6.80 69.61
N SER A 11 -22.53 -6.53 68.59
CA SER A 11 -23.05 -7.20 67.37
C SER A 11 -23.66 -6.08 66.50
N VAL A 12 -23.41 -6.02 65.20
CA VAL A 12 -24.31 -6.51 64.12
C VAL A 12 -25.77 -6.07 64.27
N SER A 13 -26.23 -5.11 63.46
CA SER A 13 -27.23 -5.33 62.40
C SER A 13 -27.69 -4.05 61.69
N CYS A 14 -27.66 -4.14 60.36
CA CYS A 14 -28.67 -3.70 59.40
C CYS A 14 -29.19 -2.24 59.41
N ALA A 15 -28.73 -1.47 58.43
CA ALA A 15 -29.63 -0.89 57.43
C ALA A 15 -28.86 -0.63 56.12
N LEU A 16 -29.03 -1.56 55.17
CA LEU A 16 -28.67 -1.37 53.76
C LEU A 16 -29.61 -0.33 53.16
N VAL A 17 -29.09 0.86 52.83
CA VAL A 17 -29.67 1.73 51.81
C VAL A 17 -28.74 1.63 50.61
N ALA A 18 -29.06 0.71 49.71
CA ALA A 18 -28.40 0.58 48.43
C ALA A 18 -28.95 1.67 47.49
N SER A 19 -28.34 2.85 47.53
CA SER A 19 -28.42 3.81 46.42
C SER A 19 -27.55 3.26 45.29
N GLY A 20 -28.15 2.48 44.40
CA GLY A 20 -27.53 2.02 43.17
C GLY A 20 -27.36 3.17 42.19
N ILE A 21 -26.35 4.02 42.41
CA ILE A 21 -25.72 4.74 41.30
C ILE A 21 -24.82 3.71 40.64
N ALA A 22 -25.26 3.16 39.51
CA ALA A 22 -24.37 2.51 38.58
C ALA A 22 -23.43 3.58 38.03
N VAL A 23 -22.36 3.88 38.77
CA VAL A 23 -21.15 4.40 38.16
C VAL A 23 -20.60 3.22 37.39
N SER A 24 -21.05 3.08 36.14
CA SER A 24 -20.23 2.45 35.12
C SER A 24 -18.95 3.28 35.11
N GLY A 25 -17.97 2.84 35.87
CA GLY A 25 -16.61 3.34 35.79
C GLY A 25 -16.07 2.92 34.44
N ALA A 26 -16.50 3.63 33.39
CA ALA A 26 -15.65 3.82 32.24
C ALA A 26 -14.40 4.47 32.81
N VAL A 27 -13.35 3.67 32.96
CA VAL A 27 -12.00 4.19 33.12
C VAL A 27 -11.77 4.95 31.82
N ALA A 28 -11.99 6.26 31.85
CA ALA A 28 -11.57 7.12 30.77
C ALA A 28 -10.06 6.98 30.72
N ASP A 29 -9.56 6.34 29.65
CA ASP A 29 -8.15 6.38 29.33
C ASP A 29 -7.78 7.87 29.14
N PRO A 30 -6.89 8.43 29.96
CA PRO A 30 -6.55 9.85 29.90
C PRO A 30 -5.80 10.24 28.62
N THR A 31 -5.56 9.31 27.70
CA THR A 31 -4.92 9.57 26.41
C THR A 31 -5.88 9.97 25.30
N GLY A 32 -7.21 9.83 25.45
CA GLY A 32 -8.15 10.22 24.38
C GLY A 32 -7.98 9.43 23.07
N ASN A 33 -7.30 8.27 23.10
CA ASN A 33 -7.04 7.43 21.94
C ASN A 33 -8.25 6.52 21.65
N ASN A 34 -9.30 7.11 21.10
CA ASN A 34 -10.35 6.34 20.41
C ASN A 34 -9.96 6.12 18.95
N ALA A 35 -8.79 5.53 18.68
CA ALA A 35 -8.58 4.90 17.39
C ALA A 35 -9.55 3.72 17.33
N VAL A 36 -10.58 3.79 16.49
CA VAL A 36 -11.42 2.63 16.18
C VAL A 36 -10.57 1.68 15.34
N ARG A 37 -9.74 0.91 16.03
CA ARG A 37 -9.17 -0.35 15.53
C ARG A 37 -10.10 -1.44 16.05
N PRO A 38 -10.80 -2.17 15.17
CA PRO A 38 -10.35 -2.67 13.86
C PRO A 38 -10.74 -1.82 12.64
N LEU A 39 -9.87 -1.78 11.61
CA LEU A 39 -10.27 -1.42 10.23
C LEU A 39 -11.37 -2.37 9.73
N GLU A 40 -12.26 -1.86 8.89
CA GLU A 40 -13.26 -2.70 8.21
C GLU A 40 -12.61 -3.58 7.13
N VAL A 41 -13.30 -4.65 6.71
CA VAL A 41 -12.78 -5.63 5.73
C VAL A 41 -12.53 -5.05 4.33
N ASN A 42 -13.07 -3.87 4.05
CA ASN A 42 -12.89 -3.12 2.82
C ASN A 42 -12.08 -1.83 3.08
N GLN A 43 -11.23 -1.84 4.10
CA GLN A 43 -10.35 -0.72 4.43
C GLN A 43 -8.89 -1.14 4.45
N THR A 44 -7.99 -0.21 4.13
CA THR A 44 -6.56 -0.32 4.41
C THR A 44 -6.00 1.02 4.89
N GLU A 45 -4.77 1.03 5.38
CA GLU A 45 -4.05 2.25 5.76
C GLU A 45 -3.17 2.74 4.59
N GLY A 46 -2.96 4.05 4.56
CA GLY A 46 -2.18 4.74 3.55
C GLY A 46 -1.65 6.06 4.06
N PHE A 47 -0.99 6.81 3.18
CA PHE A 47 -0.60 8.19 3.46
C PHE A 47 -1.19 9.15 2.43
N ALA A 48 -1.51 10.36 2.87
CA ALA A 48 -1.77 11.50 1.99
C ALA A 48 -1.47 12.77 2.78
N GLU A 49 -0.95 13.80 2.11
CA GLU A 49 -0.77 15.14 2.70
C GLU A 49 0.04 15.12 4.02
N GLY A 50 0.95 14.16 4.18
CA GLY A 50 1.80 14.02 5.38
C GLY A 50 1.10 13.38 6.58
N GLN A 51 -0.08 12.79 6.37
CA GLN A 51 -0.93 12.20 7.39
C GLN A 51 -1.23 10.73 7.07
N ASN A 52 -1.54 9.97 8.12
CA ASN A 52 -2.12 8.63 7.97
C ASN A 52 -3.56 8.76 7.45
N GLN A 53 -3.90 7.90 6.52
CA GLN A 53 -5.20 7.85 5.88
C GLN A 53 -5.78 6.45 6.00
N VAL A 54 -7.10 6.37 6.05
CA VAL A 54 -7.86 5.13 5.87
C VAL A 54 -8.48 5.17 4.48
N PHE A 55 -8.18 4.17 3.67
CA PHE A 55 -8.77 4.01 2.35
C PHE A 55 -9.95 3.06 2.43
N THR A 56 -11.13 3.52 2.03
CA THR A 56 -12.35 2.72 2.02
C THR A 56 -12.74 2.39 0.58
N TYR A 57 -12.65 1.12 0.24
CA TYR A 57 -12.82 0.67 -1.13
C TYR A 57 -14.29 0.37 -1.46
N GLY A 58 -14.70 0.80 -2.65
CA GLY A 58 -16.02 0.48 -3.23
C GLY A 58 -15.97 -0.65 -4.24
N GLN A 59 -14.82 -0.83 -4.90
CA GLN A 59 -14.53 -1.89 -5.86
C GLN A 59 -13.04 -2.24 -5.77
N ASN A 60 -12.67 -3.43 -6.27
CA ASN A 60 -11.28 -3.90 -6.17
C ASN A 60 -10.37 -3.07 -7.10
N PHE A 61 -10.37 -3.39 -8.39
CA PHE A 61 -9.49 -2.72 -9.36
C PHE A 61 -10.04 -2.85 -10.78
N HIS A 62 -9.48 -2.06 -11.69
CA HIS A 62 -9.67 -2.20 -13.12
C HIS A 62 -8.34 -2.01 -13.84
N CYS A 63 -8.08 -2.81 -14.87
CA CYS A 63 -6.90 -2.65 -15.73
C CYS A 63 -7.42 -2.22 -17.09
N THR A 64 -7.18 -0.96 -17.43
CA THR A 64 -7.72 -0.38 -18.66
C THR A 64 -6.91 -0.88 -19.85
N ILE A 65 -7.62 -1.33 -20.88
CA ILE A 65 -7.08 -1.60 -22.21
C ILE A 65 -7.88 -0.77 -23.19
N GLU A 66 -7.20 0.05 -23.99
CA GLU A 66 -7.79 0.93 -24.98
C GLU A 66 -7.87 0.23 -26.36
N PRO A 67 -8.77 0.65 -27.26
CA PRO A 67 -9.01 -0.07 -28.51
C PRO A 67 -7.79 -0.22 -29.45
N PHE A 68 -6.76 0.61 -29.26
CA PHE A 68 -5.55 0.62 -30.09
C PHE A 68 -4.31 0.18 -29.33
N ASP A 69 -4.49 -0.28 -28.10
CA ASP A 69 -3.46 -0.96 -27.34
C ASP A 69 -3.13 -2.30 -27.99
N ASP A 70 -1.93 -2.80 -27.74
CA ASP A 70 -1.39 -4.07 -28.23
C ASP A 70 -0.46 -4.57 -27.12
N LEU A 71 -1.07 -4.94 -25.99
CA LEU A 71 -0.40 -5.21 -24.72
C LEU A 71 -0.13 -6.69 -24.49
N ASP A 72 -0.67 -7.56 -25.35
CA ASP A 72 -0.41 -8.99 -25.31
C ASP A 72 0.91 -9.34 -26.05
N GLY A 73 1.21 -10.63 -26.18
CA GLY A 73 2.41 -11.10 -26.87
C GLY A 73 3.68 -11.27 -26.02
N VAL A 74 4.70 -11.86 -26.66
CA VAL A 74 5.97 -12.21 -26.00
C VAL A 74 6.80 -10.95 -25.78
N ALA A 75 7.25 -10.74 -24.54
CA ALA A 75 8.00 -9.55 -24.14
C ALA A 75 7.23 -8.21 -24.30
N ARG A 76 5.91 -8.27 -24.52
CA ARG A 76 4.98 -7.12 -24.47
C ARG A 76 5.30 -6.01 -25.47
N GLU A 77 5.76 -6.42 -26.66
CA GLU A 77 5.82 -5.57 -27.85
C GLU A 77 4.51 -5.62 -28.67
N GLY A 78 3.48 -6.27 -28.11
CA GLY A 78 2.28 -6.62 -28.85
C GLY A 78 2.46 -7.88 -29.69
N ASP A 79 1.37 -8.48 -30.15
CA ASP A 79 1.38 -9.47 -31.22
C ASP A 79 1.24 -8.82 -32.62
N GLY A 80 1.06 -7.48 -32.64
CA GLY A 80 0.85 -6.67 -33.83
C GLY A 80 -0.62 -6.47 -34.19
N VAL A 81 -1.55 -7.01 -33.39
CA VAL A 81 -3.00 -6.89 -33.55
C VAL A 81 -3.53 -6.02 -32.41
N PRO A 82 -4.13 -4.85 -32.71
CA PRO A 82 -4.66 -4.00 -31.64
C PRO A 82 -5.85 -4.66 -30.95
N ALA A 83 -6.06 -4.36 -29.67
CA ALA A 83 -7.11 -4.90 -28.81
C ALA A 83 -8.52 -4.84 -29.40
N ALA A 84 -8.85 -3.84 -30.23
CA ALA A 84 -10.15 -3.77 -30.93
C ALA A 84 -10.37 -4.91 -31.95
N ALA A 85 -9.29 -5.50 -32.44
CA ALA A 85 -9.25 -6.62 -33.37
C ALA A 85 -8.78 -7.92 -32.70
N ASP A 86 -8.33 -7.86 -31.43
CA ASP A 86 -7.95 -9.01 -30.61
C ASP A 86 -8.97 -9.26 -29.48
N PRO A 87 -9.90 -10.21 -29.66
CA PRO A 87 -10.83 -10.56 -28.60
C PRO A 87 -10.14 -11.11 -27.35
N ASP A 88 -9.03 -11.84 -27.48
CA ASP A 88 -8.37 -12.53 -26.37
C ASP A 88 -7.73 -11.50 -25.42
N GLU A 89 -7.14 -10.43 -25.95
CA GLU A 89 -6.64 -9.28 -25.17
C GLU A 89 -7.74 -8.61 -24.34
N MET A 90 -8.96 -8.51 -24.89
CA MET A 90 -10.11 -7.90 -24.21
C MET A 90 -10.76 -8.81 -23.16
N TYR A 91 -10.58 -10.14 -23.24
CA TYR A 91 -11.20 -11.09 -22.30
C TYR A 91 -10.45 -11.20 -20.97
N VAL A 92 -9.12 -11.04 -20.98
CA VAL A 92 -8.27 -11.19 -19.80
C VAL A 92 -7.35 -9.99 -19.69
N PRO A 93 -7.84 -8.84 -19.19
CA PRO A 93 -7.04 -7.65 -19.16
C PRO A 93 -5.84 -7.82 -18.21
N GLU A 94 -4.66 -7.68 -18.79
CA GLU A 94 -3.39 -7.77 -18.09
C GLU A 94 -3.11 -6.46 -17.33
N CYS A 95 -2.82 -6.58 -16.03
CA CYS A 95 -2.43 -5.44 -15.21
C CYS A 95 -0.92 -5.27 -15.27
N ILE A 96 -0.47 -4.18 -15.88
CA ILE A 96 0.92 -3.95 -16.26
C ILE A 96 1.51 -2.78 -15.45
N ALA A 97 2.73 -2.95 -14.97
CA ALA A 97 3.56 -1.89 -14.41
C ALA A 97 4.83 -1.71 -15.25
N GLY A 98 4.96 -0.52 -15.85
CA GLY A 98 6.09 -0.09 -16.68
C GLY A 98 5.72 0.06 -18.15
N GLU A 99 6.59 0.72 -18.91
CA GLU A 99 6.34 1.20 -20.28
C GLU A 99 6.21 0.04 -21.29
N THR A 100 5.09 -0.06 -22.00
CA THR A 100 4.93 -0.99 -23.14
C THR A 100 5.21 -0.29 -24.47
N ALA A 101 5.32 -1.06 -25.56
CA ALA A 101 5.51 -0.50 -26.91
C ALA A 101 4.37 0.43 -27.35
N GLY A 102 3.14 0.16 -26.91
CA GLY A 102 1.97 1.02 -27.11
C GLY A 102 1.86 2.19 -26.12
N GLY A 103 2.71 2.22 -25.09
CA GLY A 103 2.50 3.04 -23.89
C GLY A 103 1.58 2.31 -22.92
N SER A 104 2.05 2.10 -21.69
CA SER A 104 1.28 1.40 -20.66
C SER A 104 0.35 2.31 -19.87
N GLU A 105 0.39 3.61 -20.17
CA GLU A 105 -0.41 4.61 -19.49
C GLU A 105 -1.68 4.85 -20.31
N PRO A 106 -2.84 4.38 -19.83
CA PRO A 106 -4.10 4.57 -20.53
C PRO A 106 -4.40 6.07 -20.63
N VAL A 107 -4.92 6.53 -21.77
CA VAL A 107 -5.31 7.93 -21.94
C VAL A 107 -6.70 8.24 -21.39
N ILE A 108 -7.50 7.21 -21.09
CA ILE A 108 -8.84 7.31 -20.51
C ILE A 108 -8.94 6.47 -19.22
N SER A 109 -9.58 7.04 -18.20
CA SER A 109 -9.92 6.34 -16.96
C SER A 109 -11.15 5.44 -17.10
N PRO A 110 -11.43 4.52 -16.16
CA PRO A 110 -12.65 3.70 -16.19
C PRO A 110 -13.96 4.50 -16.16
N ALA A 111 -13.93 5.77 -15.73
CA ALA A 111 -15.07 6.67 -15.76
C ALA A 111 -15.29 7.33 -17.14
N GLY A 112 -14.42 7.08 -18.12
CA GLY A 112 -14.49 7.69 -19.45
C GLY A 112 -13.97 9.12 -19.52
N ILE A 113 -13.33 9.62 -18.45
CA ILE A 113 -12.64 10.93 -18.47
C ILE A 113 -11.16 10.76 -18.83
N PRO A 114 -10.50 11.79 -19.40
CA PRO A 114 -9.06 11.74 -19.68
C PRO A 114 -8.25 11.38 -18.43
N ALA A 115 -7.28 10.47 -18.56
CA ALA A 115 -6.49 9.96 -17.44
C ALA A 115 -5.66 11.06 -16.75
N GLU A 116 -5.26 12.10 -17.49
CA GLU A 116 -4.61 13.31 -16.94
C GLU A 116 -5.51 14.10 -15.97
N GLN A 117 -6.83 13.90 -16.01
CA GLN A 117 -7.79 14.52 -15.09
C GLN A 117 -8.15 13.59 -13.92
N ALA A 118 -7.68 12.35 -13.94
CA ALA A 118 -7.92 11.41 -12.87
C ALA A 118 -6.93 11.61 -11.73
N ARG A 119 -7.36 11.21 -10.53
CA ARG A 119 -6.50 11.27 -9.34
C ARG A 119 -5.38 10.25 -9.42
N ARG A 120 -4.23 10.58 -8.84
CA ARG A 120 -3.04 9.72 -8.86
C ARG A 120 -2.79 9.08 -7.49
N PHE A 121 -2.35 7.84 -7.51
CA PHE A 121 -2.08 7.03 -6.34
C PHE A 121 -0.78 6.26 -6.52
N TRP A 122 0.16 6.40 -5.59
CA TRP A 122 1.48 5.82 -5.71
C TRP A 122 1.63 4.62 -4.80
N ALA A 123 1.91 3.47 -5.39
CA ALA A 123 2.42 2.30 -4.70
C ALA A 123 3.95 2.40 -4.61
N ILE A 124 4.46 2.62 -3.40
CA ILE A 124 5.90 2.64 -3.12
C ILE A 124 6.37 1.24 -2.76
N VAL A 125 7.34 0.71 -3.50
CA VAL A 125 7.86 -0.65 -3.32
C VAL A 125 9.27 -0.55 -2.73
N PRO A 126 9.55 -1.09 -1.54
CA PRO A 126 10.87 -1.02 -0.95
C PRO A 126 11.79 -2.07 -1.59
N THR A 127 12.89 -1.61 -2.16
CA THR A 127 13.88 -2.46 -2.82
C THR A 127 15.21 -2.54 -2.08
N PHE A 128 15.28 -1.95 -0.89
CA PHE A 128 16.38 -2.16 0.05
C PHE A 128 16.19 -3.47 0.82
N ASP A 129 17.23 -3.94 1.50
CA ASP A 129 17.23 -5.10 2.39
C ASP A 129 17.46 -4.59 3.82
N ALA A 130 16.39 -4.46 4.62
CA ALA A 130 16.47 -3.83 5.93
C ALA A 130 17.00 -4.77 7.02
N ASN A 131 16.86 -6.09 6.85
CA ASN A 131 17.33 -7.08 7.81
C ASN A 131 18.66 -7.75 7.44
N GLY A 132 19.21 -7.46 6.27
CA GLY A 132 20.49 -7.96 5.78
C GLY A 132 20.45 -9.42 5.33
N ASN A 133 19.29 -9.95 4.95
CA ASN A 133 19.13 -11.36 4.53
C ASN A 133 19.40 -11.59 3.02
N GLY A 134 19.71 -10.54 2.27
CA GLY A 134 19.95 -10.57 0.83
C GLY A 134 18.67 -10.59 -0.02
N VAL A 135 17.49 -10.39 0.58
CA VAL A 135 16.19 -10.31 -0.07
C VAL A 135 15.65 -8.88 0.09
N PRO A 136 15.19 -8.24 -0.99
CA PRO A 136 14.60 -6.91 -0.91
C PRO A 136 13.27 -6.95 -0.14
N GLU A 137 12.97 -5.93 0.65
CA GLU A 137 11.78 -5.88 1.51
C GLU A 137 10.46 -6.12 0.74
N GLY A 138 10.34 -5.60 -0.49
CA GLY A 138 9.15 -5.81 -1.33
C GLY A 138 8.95 -7.27 -1.76
N LEU A 139 9.97 -8.11 -1.63
CA LEU A 139 9.96 -9.54 -1.95
C LEU A 139 10.27 -10.42 -0.72
N ASP A 140 10.47 -9.82 0.46
CA ASP A 140 10.77 -10.54 1.70
C ASP A 140 9.45 -11.03 2.32
N PRO A 141 9.27 -12.35 2.55
CA PRO A 141 8.08 -12.89 3.23
C PRO A 141 8.00 -12.49 4.72
N THR A 142 9.09 -11.98 5.26
CA THR A 142 9.28 -11.55 6.65
C THR A 142 9.91 -10.16 6.70
N PRO A 143 9.26 -9.15 6.10
CA PRO A 143 9.85 -7.83 5.98
C PRO A 143 10.11 -7.22 7.36
N ALA A 144 11.19 -6.44 7.45
CA ALA A 144 11.65 -5.76 8.66
C ALA A 144 11.22 -4.29 8.72
N VAL A 145 10.51 -3.80 7.70
CA VAL A 145 9.83 -2.50 7.71
C VAL A 145 8.31 -2.66 7.77
N ASP A 146 7.63 -1.63 8.27
CA ASP A 146 6.17 -1.58 8.23
C ASP A 146 5.70 -1.46 6.77
N LEU A 147 4.71 -2.27 6.42
CA LEU A 147 4.10 -2.35 5.10
C LEU A 147 2.58 -2.38 5.26
N GLN A 148 1.88 -1.66 4.40
CA GLN A 148 0.41 -1.63 4.40
C GLN A 148 -0.18 -2.87 3.74
N CYS A 149 0.56 -3.52 2.83
CA CYS A 149 0.31 -4.86 2.32
C CYS A 149 1.46 -5.79 2.74
N PRO A 150 1.25 -6.71 3.70
CA PRO A 150 0.25 -7.79 3.62
C PRO A 150 -0.82 -7.66 4.71
N GLU A 151 -2.05 -7.40 4.28
CA GLU A 151 -3.16 -7.32 5.21
C GLU A 151 -3.37 -8.62 6.01
N PRO A 152 -3.84 -8.53 7.26
CA PRO A 152 -3.70 -7.39 8.17
C PRO A 152 -2.49 -7.57 9.09
N GLY A 153 -1.58 -6.60 9.11
CA GLY A 153 -0.51 -6.51 10.10
C GLY A 153 -1.03 -6.18 11.52
N PRO A 154 -0.25 -6.47 12.59
CA PRO A 154 -0.65 -6.18 13.96
C PRO A 154 -0.81 -4.68 14.23
N PRO A 155 -1.74 -4.25 15.11
CA PRO A 155 -2.47 -5.05 16.10
C PRO A 155 -3.85 -5.56 15.65
N VAL A 156 -4.26 -5.36 14.39
CA VAL A 156 -5.65 -5.62 13.99
C VAL A 156 -5.87 -7.05 13.49
N THR A 157 -4.87 -7.69 12.87
CA THR A 157 -4.78 -9.15 12.92
C THR A 157 -3.32 -9.60 12.99
N ALA A 158 -3.05 -10.75 13.57
CA ALA A 158 -1.72 -11.38 13.48
C ALA A 158 -1.52 -12.12 12.15
N LYS A 159 -2.36 -11.88 11.12
CA LYS A 159 -2.30 -12.62 9.86
C LYS A 159 -1.37 -11.92 8.90
N ARG A 160 -0.13 -12.41 8.87
CA ARG A 160 0.73 -12.27 7.68
C ARG A 160 0.13 -13.18 6.60
N LEU A 161 -0.70 -12.63 5.72
CA LEU A 161 -1.20 -13.38 4.58
C LEU A 161 -0.08 -13.55 3.53
N PRO A 162 -0.16 -14.57 2.65
CA PRO A 162 0.80 -14.76 1.57
C PRO A 162 0.90 -13.53 0.65
N PHE A 163 1.99 -13.40 -0.11
CA PHE A 163 2.11 -12.35 -1.13
C PHE A 163 0.87 -12.26 -2.04
N GLY A 164 0.48 -11.04 -2.40
CA GLY A 164 -0.65 -10.80 -3.29
C GLY A 164 -2.05 -11.04 -2.67
N SER A 165 -2.15 -11.19 -1.35
CA SER A 165 -3.42 -11.43 -0.65
C SER A 165 -4.21 -10.18 -0.28
N CYS A 166 -3.68 -8.98 -0.53
CA CYS A 166 -4.43 -7.74 -0.36
C CYS A 166 -5.63 -7.76 -1.31
N THR A 167 -6.84 -7.66 -0.77
CA THR A 167 -8.11 -7.86 -1.51
C THR A 167 -8.40 -6.76 -2.54
N MET A 168 -7.49 -5.80 -2.69
CA MET A 168 -7.75 -4.52 -3.34
C MET A 168 -7.14 -4.37 -4.73
N HIS A 169 -6.33 -5.32 -5.17
CA HIS A 169 -5.63 -5.26 -6.46
C HIS A 169 -5.41 -6.71 -6.94
N PRO A 170 -4.96 -6.95 -8.18
CA PRO A 170 -4.66 -8.32 -8.61
C PRO A 170 -3.59 -8.95 -7.73
N SER A 171 -3.63 -10.28 -7.58
CA SER A 171 -2.62 -11.02 -6.81
C SER A 171 -1.25 -11.07 -7.50
N ALA A 172 -1.21 -10.69 -8.77
CA ALA A 172 -0.01 -10.64 -9.57
C ALA A 172 -0.07 -9.44 -10.50
N VAL A 173 1.10 -8.85 -10.77
CA VAL A 173 1.26 -7.77 -11.73
C VAL A 173 2.35 -8.16 -12.71
N LEU A 174 2.14 -7.76 -13.96
CA LEU A 174 3.07 -7.95 -15.03
C LEU A 174 4.05 -6.77 -15.03
N ILE A 175 5.29 -7.04 -14.61
CA ILE A 175 6.33 -6.01 -14.52
C ILE A 175 7.09 -5.96 -15.85
N ASP A 176 7.12 -4.79 -16.49
CA ASP A 176 7.83 -4.50 -17.74
C ASP A 176 9.36 -4.76 -17.65
N PRO A 177 10.10 -5.08 -18.75
CA PRO A 177 11.53 -5.35 -18.69
C PRO A 177 12.36 -4.28 -18.02
N ILE A 178 12.00 -3.00 -18.10
CA ILE A 178 12.76 -1.91 -17.46
C ILE A 178 12.65 -2.01 -15.93
N ALA A 179 11.44 -2.20 -15.42
CA ALA A 179 11.20 -2.45 -14.00
C ALA A 179 11.74 -3.84 -13.59
N GLY A 180 11.70 -4.81 -14.49
CA GLY A 180 12.30 -6.13 -14.34
C GLY A 180 13.83 -6.10 -14.28
N GLU A 181 14.51 -5.18 -14.96
CA GLU A 181 15.96 -4.98 -14.86
C GLU A 181 16.34 -4.33 -13.53
N ALA A 182 15.55 -3.36 -13.06
CA ALA A 182 15.70 -2.82 -11.71
C ALA A 182 15.53 -3.93 -10.66
N VAL A 183 14.44 -4.69 -10.72
CA VAL A 183 14.22 -5.84 -9.83
C VAL A 183 15.36 -6.85 -9.94
N ARG A 184 15.85 -7.19 -11.15
CA ARG A 184 17.01 -8.09 -11.36
C ARG A 184 18.28 -7.61 -10.69
N ASN A 185 18.62 -6.33 -10.85
CA ASN A 185 19.78 -5.72 -10.22
C ASN A 185 19.68 -5.74 -8.69
N ILE A 186 18.46 -5.69 -8.18
CA ILE A 186 18.17 -5.73 -6.75
C ILE A 186 18.22 -7.19 -6.22
N VAL A 187 17.64 -8.18 -6.92
CA VAL A 187 17.61 -9.59 -6.47
C VAL A 187 18.87 -10.38 -6.83
N GLY A 188 19.83 -9.78 -7.54
CA GLY A 188 21.08 -10.43 -7.94
C GLY A 188 20.90 -11.61 -8.90
N VAL A 189 19.76 -11.67 -9.62
CA VAL A 189 19.46 -12.75 -10.55
C VAL A 189 20.02 -12.39 -11.93
N PRO A 190 21.01 -13.14 -12.47
CA PRO A 190 21.54 -12.88 -13.80
C PRO A 190 20.44 -13.04 -14.86
N ALA A 191 20.40 -12.14 -15.83
CA ALA A 191 19.51 -12.25 -16.97
C ALA A 191 19.76 -13.59 -17.69
N PRO A 192 18.72 -14.34 -18.08
CA PRO A 192 18.94 -15.40 -19.05
C PRO A 192 19.34 -14.76 -20.37
N ASP A 193 20.47 -15.18 -20.94
CA ASP A 193 20.70 -15.06 -22.38
C ASP A 193 19.50 -15.73 -23.06
N LEU A 194 18.70 -14.97 -23.81
CA LEU A 194 17.57 -15.49 -24.57
C LEU A 194 18.05 -15.94 -25.96
N PRO A 195 18.24 -17.23 -26.24
CA PRO A 195 18.08 -17.72 -27.61
C PRO A 195 16.57 -17.75 -27.91
N GLY A 196 16.16 -17.12 -29.01
CA GLY A 196 14.77 -17.11 -29.45
C GLY A 196 14.17 -18.51 -29.46
N ALA A 197 13.07 -18.72 -28.71
CA ALA A 197 12.42 -20.01 -28.58
C ALA A 197 10.95 -19.91 -29.03
N PRO A 198 10.56 -20.60 -30.11
CA PRO A 198 9.17 -20.75 -30.48
C PRO A 198 8.51 -21.87 -29.66
N GLY A 199 7.37 -21.53 -29.05
CA GLY A 199 6.28 -22.43 -28.65
C GLY A 199 6.53 -23.31 -27.42
N LEU A 200 5.69 -23.16 -26.38
CA LEU A 200 5.30 -24.25 -25.48
C LEU A 200 3.97 -23.94 -24.75
N PRO A 201 2.99 -24.87 -24.74
CA PRO A 201 1.84 -24.87 -23.84
C PRO A 201 2.09 -25.77 -22.61
N GLY A 202 1.64 -25.36 -21.41
CA GLY A 202 1.57 -26.23 -20.23
C GLY A 202 1.52 -25.51 -18.87
N GLU A 203 0.55 -25.88 -18.02
CA GLU A 203 0.22 -25.34 -16.69
C GLU A 203 1.36 -25.41 -15.64
N LEU A 204 1.36 -24.45 -14.71
CA LEU A 204 2.24 -24.38 -13.54
C LEU A 204 1.67 -25.19 -12.35
N PRO A 205 2.46 -26.07 -11.69
CA PRO A 205 2.07 -26.72 -10.44
C PRO A 205 2.65 -26.04 -9.18
N VAL A 206 1.89 -26.11 -8.09
CA VAL A 206 2.11 -25.48 -6.77
C VAL A 206 3.01 -26.30 -5.80
N ASP A 207 4.03 -25.62 -5.24
CA ASP A 207 4.72 -25.71 -3.91
C ASP A 207 5.41 -26.98 -3.34
N PRO A 208 6.45 -26.89 -2.45
CA PRO A 208 7.50 -25.85 -2.22
C PRO A 208 8.96 -26.43 -2.15
N PRO A 209 10.05 -25.64 -2.01
CA PRO A 209 10.15 -24.18 -1.94
C PRO A 209 10.42 -23.60 -3.34
N ALA A 210 9.54 -22.71 -3.80
CA ALA A 210 9.72 -22.04 -5.07
C ALA A 210 10.99 -21.19 -5.03
N ALA A 211 11.97 -21.55 -5.85
CA ALA A 211 12.96 -20.59 -6.30
C ALA A 211 12.20 -19.36 -6.84
N VAL A 212 12.60 -18.17 -6.42
CA VAL A 212 12.12 -16.91 -6.97
C VAL A 212 12.20 -17.02 -8.50
N PRO A 213 11.08 -16.91 -9.24
CA PRO A 213 11.12 -17.09 -10.68
C PRO A 213 12.10 -16.09 -11.28
N THR A 214 12.97 -16.59 -12.16
CA THR A 214 13.94 -15.81 -12.91
C THR A 214 13.22 -14.67 -13.63
N VAL A 215 13.49 -13.44 -13.22
CA VAL A 215 12.82 -12.24 -13.77
C VAL A 215 13.27 -12.05 -15.22
N GLY A 216 12.34 -12.17 -16.15
CA GLY A 216 12.47 -11.91 -17.58
C GLY A 216 11.41 -10.92 -18.07
N PRO A 217 11.53 -10.37 -19.29
CA PRO A 217 10.41 -9.71 -19.97
C PRO A 217 9.16 -10.59 -19.95
N GLY A 218 7.99 -10.04 -19.63
CA GLY A 218 6.75 -10.83 -19.65
C GLY A 218 6.46 -11.66 -18.38
N VAL A 219 7.26 -11.56 -17.32
CA VAL A 219 7.02 -12.35 -16.10
C VAL A 219 5.85 -11.78 -15.28
N VAL A 220 4.88 -12.65 -14.99
CA VAL A 220 3.88 -12.48 -13.93
C VAL A 220 4.60 -12.69 -12.61
N VAL A 221 4.74 -11.64 -11.80
CA VAL A 221 5.26 -11.79 -10.44
C VAL A 221 4.12 -11.70 -9.43
N PRO A 222 4.19 -12.44 -8.30
CA PRO A 222 3.37 -12.11 -7.15
C PRO A 222 3.51 -10.63 -6.84
N LEU A 223 2.41 -9.96 -6.52
CA LEU A 223 2.50 -8.53 -6.24
C LEU A 223 3.45 -8.30 -5.05
N PRO A 224 4.48 -7.45 -5.21
CA PRO A 224 5.42 -7.16 -4.13
C PRO A 224 4.70 -6.46 -2.97
N SER A 225 5.24 -6.65 -1.77
CA SER A 225 4.83 -5.86 -0.61
C SER A 225 5.14 -4.38 -0.85
N HIS A 226 4.22 -3.51 -0.49
CA HIS A 226 4.30 -2.08 -0.75
C HIS A 226 3.50 -1.26 0.27
N SER A 227 3.70 0.05 0.22
CA SER A 227 2.88 1.05 0.91
C SER A 227 2.34 2.06 -0.10
N HIS A 228 1.49 2.97 0.35
CA HIS A 228 0.66 3.81 -0.49
C HIS A 228 0.74 5.28 -0.15
N ILE A 229 0.77 6.12 -1.19
CA ILE A 229 0.62 7.57 -1.07
C ILE A 229 -0.48 8.03 -2.04
N ALA A 230 -1.55 8.61 -1.53
CA ALA A 230 -2.55 9.29 -2.34
C ALA A 230 -2.16 10.76 -2.57
N GLU A 231 -2.52 11.29 -3.74
CA GLU A 231 -2.27 12.69 -4.10
C GLU A 231 -2.92 13.66 -3.12
N THR A 232 -4.18 13.40 -2.79
CA THR A 232 -5.08 14.26 -2.02
C THR A 232 -5.94 13.41 -1.08
N THR A 233 -6.58 14.05 -0.12
CA THR A 233 -7.69 13.48 0.64
C THR A 233 -9.00 13.62 -0.16
N GLU A 234 -9.72 12.52 -0.36
CA GLU A 234 -11.01 12.48 -1.07
C GLU A 234 -12.05 11.69 -0.26
N ASP A 235 -13.01 12.38 0.33
CA ASP A 235 -14.10 11.77 1.12
C ASP A 235 -15.09 10.96 0.26
N GLY A 236 -15.10 11.21 -1.05
CA GLY A 236 -15.87 10.47 -2.05
C GLY A 236 -15.07 9.36 -2.73
N GLN A 237 -15.77 8.29 -3.14
CA GLN A 237 -15.15 7.24 -3.95
C GLN A 237 -14.88 7.75 -5.37
N VAL A 238 -13.61 7.74 -5.76
CA VAL A 238 -13.14 8.16 -7.08
C VAL A 238 -12.20 7.12 -7.68
N TRP A 239 -11.95 7.22 -8.99
CA TRP A 239 -10.95 6.40 -9.66
C TRP A 239 -9.57 7.01 -9.49
N TRP A 240 -8.64 6.17 -9.04
CA TRP A 240 -7.24 6.50 -8.82
C TRP A 240 -6.37 5.71 -9.79
N GLN A 241 -5.55 6.40 -10.57
CA GLN A 241 -4.55 5.75 -11.40
C GLN A 241 -3.36 5.35 -10.52
N VAL A 242 -3.02 4.07 -10.56
CA VAL A 242 -1.88 3.55 -9.81
C VAL A 242 -0.59 3.88 -10.54
N ILE A 243 0.40 4.36 -9.80
CA ILE A 243 1.76 4.61 -10.26
C ILE A 243 2.69 3.87 -9.31
N VAL A 244 3.69 3.19 -9.85
CA VAL A 244 4.66 2.46 -9.02
C VAL A 244 5.93 3.29 -8.87
N VAL A 245 6.50 3.29 -7.67
CA VAL A 245 7.84 3.86 -7.43
C VAL A 245 8.68 2.87 -6.64
N LEU A 246 9.90 2.62 -7.12
CA LEU A 246 10.88 1.79 -6.41
C LEU A 246 11.66 2.65 -5.42
N VAL A 247 11.59 2.31 -4.13
CA VAL A 247 12.28 3.04 -3.06
C VAL A 247 13.55 2.27 -2.66
N ARG A 248 14.70 2.90 -2.84
CA ARG A 248 16.02 2.28 -2.65
C ARG A 248 16.67 2.63 -1.33
N GLU A 249 16.20 3.69 -0.66
CA GLU A 249 16.74 4.11 0.62
C GLU A 249 15.76 3.88 1.78
N GLN A 250 16.18 3.07 2.76
CA GLN A 250 15.37 2.77 3.95
C GLN A 250 15.11 4.00 4.82
N SER A 251 15.99 5.01 4.81
CA SER A 251 15.91 6.14 5.74
C SER A 251 14.66 6.99 5.57
N VAL A 252 14.10 7.03 4.35
CA VAL A 252 12.88 7.77 3.99
C VAL A 252 11.61 6.93 4.09
N TRP A 253 11.73 5.63 4.36
CA TRP A 253 10.59 4.72 4.45
C TRP A 253 9.78 4.99 5.72
N PRO A 254 8.48 5.31 5.63
CA PRO A 254 7.65 5.60 6.78
C PRO A 254 7.29 4.32 7.55
N ASP A 255 7.30 4.41 8.88
CA ASP A 255 6.61 3.48 9.76
C ASP A 255 5.09 3.73 9.74
N ARG A 256 4.33 2.89 10.45
CA ARG A 256 2.87 3.02 10.56
C ARG A 256 2.39 4.39 11.08
N ASP A 257 3.23 5.11 11.82
CA ASP A 257 2.90 6.39 12.46
C ASP A 257 3.39 7.58 11.58
N GLY A 258 3.87 7.28 10.36
CA GLY A 258 4.37 8.23 9.38
C GLY A 258 5.76 8.78 9.70
N ASN A 259 6.54 8.12 10.56
CA ASN A 259 7.89 8.54 10.93
C ASN A 259 8.96 7.70 10.23
N CYS A 260 10.17 8.23 10.11
CA CYS A 260 11.30 7.56 9.47
C CYS A 260 12.60 8.18 9.98
N SER A 261 13.74 7.52 9.75
CA SER A 261 15.02 7.94 10.32
C SER A 261 15.60 9.21 9.66
N ALA A 262 15.14 9.56 8.46
CA ALA A 262 15.54 10.80 7.76
C ALA A 262 14.89 12.08 8.32
N GLY A 263 13.90 11.95 9.22
CA GLY A 263 13.06 13.05 9.72
C GLY A 263 11.68 13.05 9.08
N ARG A 264 10.64 13.42 9.85
CA ARG A 264 9.22 13.32 9.44
C ARG A 264 8.93 14.04 8.13
N GLU A 265 9.58 15.16 7.88
CA GLU A 265 9.46 15.97 6.68
C GLU A 265 10.02 15.31 5.40
N LYS A 266 10.81 14.23 5.56
CA LYS A 266 11.39 13.46 4.45
C LYS A 266 10.78 12.08 4.31
N CYS A 267 9.89 11.69 5.23
CA CYS A 267 9.23 10.40 5.14
C CYS A 267 8.26 10.40 3.98
N LEU A 268 8.17 9.28 3.27
CA LEU A 268 7.32 9.13 2.10
C LEU A 268 5.83 9.03 2.48
N THR A 269 5.29 10.11 3.04
CA THR A 269 3.91 10.25 3.51
C THR A 269 3.11 11.29 2.72
N SER A 270 3.73 11.90 1.71
CA SER A 270 3.12 12.88 0.81
C SER A 270 3.80 12.87 -0.55
N ILE A 271 3.13 13.46 -1.54
CA ILE A 271 3.72 13.64 -2.88
C ILE A 271 4.92 14.58 -2.83
N ASP A 272 4.87 15.64 -2.03
CA ASP A 272 6.02 16.55 -1.88
C ASP A 272 7.26 15.81 -1.34
N ALA A 273 7.08 14.91 -0.37
CA ALA A 273 8.17 14.09 0.15
C ALA A 273 8.68 13.09 -0.90
N LEU A 274 7.78 12.47 -1.67
CA LEU A 274 8.14 11.57 -2.77
C LEU A 274 8.93 12.30 -3.87
N ARG A 275 8.46 13.46 -4.32
CA ARG A 275 9.18 14.30 -5.30
C ARG A 275 10.52 14.78 -4.77
N SER A 276 10.59 15.13 -3.48
CA SER A 276 11.85 15.50 -2.84
C SER A 276 12.84 14.32 -2.80
N ALA A 277 12.36 13.11 -2.52
CA ALA A 277 13.18 11.90 -2.55
C ALA A 277 13.69 11.59 -3.97
N GLN A 278 12.83 11.69 -4.99
CA GLN A 278 13.23 11.53 -6.40
C GLN A 278 14.25 12.58 -6.85
N ALA A 279 14.10 13.83 -6.39
CA ALA A 279 15.07 14.89 -6.63
C ALA A 279 16.43 14.63 -5.94
N GLY A 280 16.43 13.84 -4.86
CA GLY A 280 17.63 13.29 -4.23
C GLY A 280 18.38 12.25 -5.08
N GLY A 281 17.77 11.81 -6.19
CA GLY A 281 18.33 10.90 -7.18
C GLY A 281 17.78 9.47 -7.07
N GLU A 282 18.02 8.70 -8.12
CA GLU A 282 17.57 7.30 -8.23
C GLU A 282 18.05 6.42 -7.07
N THR A 283 19.15 6.76 -6.38
CA THR A 283 19.60 5.99 -5.21
C THR A 283 18.68 6.10 -4.00
N VAL A 284 17.74 7.06 -3.99
CA VAL A 284 16.76 7.26 -2.91
C VAL A 284 15.40 6.69 -3.32
N ALA A 285 14.80 7.26 -4.37
CA ALA A 285 13.55 6.83 -4.96
C ALA A 285 13.66 6.94 -6.49
N GLY A 286 13.19 5.92 -7.20
CA GLY A 286 13.20 5.90 -8.65
C GLY A 286 12.11 6.77 -9.26
N ARG A 287 12.18 6.93 -10.58
CA ARG A 287 11.11 7.56 -11.38
C ARG A 287 9.75 6.89 -11.21
N ASP A 288 8.70 7.61 -11.58
CA ASP A 288 7.34 7.09 -11.69
C ASP A 288 7.29 6.02 -12.79
N ILE A 289 6.80 4.84 -12.44
CA ILE A 289 6.57 3.72 -13.33
C ILE A 289 5.06 3.70 -13.63
N PRO A 290 4.64 4.01 -14.86
CA PRO A 290 3.23 4.05 -15.22
C PRO A 290 2.60 2.66 -15.13
N THR A 291 1.30 2.62 -14.87
CA THR A 291 0.51 1.39 -14.92
C THR A 291 -0.80 1.63 -15.67
N ASN A 292 -1.41 0.55 -16.15
CA ASN A 292 -2.80 0.57 -16.60
C ASN A 292 -3.79 0.21 -15.48
N LEU A 293 -3.31 0.11 -14.23
CA LEU A 293 -4.08 -0.29 -13.06
C LEU A 293 -4.77 0.92 -12.42
N TRP A 294 -6.04 0.71 -12.09
CA TRP A 294 -6.91 1.68 -11.44
C TRP A 294 -7.55 1.09 -10.20
N LEU A 295 -7.68 1.91 -9.16
CA LEU A 295 -8.39 1.56 -7.91
C LEU A 295 -9.57 2.50 -7.69
N PHE A 296 -10.63 2.01 -7.04
CA PHE A 296 -11.82 2.80 -6.75
C PHE A 296 -12.09 2.87 -5.24
N PHE A 297 -11.70 3.98 -4.63
CA PHE A 297 -11.78 4.18 -3.19
C PHE A 297 -11.97 5.65 -2.81
N ALA A 298 -12.44 5.85 -1.58
CA ALA A 298 -12.37 7.11 -0.85
C ALA A 298 -11.23 7.03 0.17
N ASN A 299 -10.61 8.16 0.51
CA ASN A 299 -9.63 8.24 1.59
C ASN A 299 -9.92 9.40 2.54
N GLU A 300 -9.83 9.11 3.83
CA GLU A 300 -10.03 10.07 4.89
C GLU A 300 -8.91 10.00 5.93
N PRO A 301 -8.59 11.11 6.62
CA PRO A 301 -7.59 11.09 7.67
C PRO A 301 -7.98 10.11 8.75
N GLU A 302 -7.03 9.30 9.23
CA GLU A 302 -7.26 8.41 10.37
C GLU A 302 -7.70 9.26 11.57
N GLN A 303 -8.93 9.07 12.06
CA GLN A 303 -9.47 9.87 13.17
C GLN A 303 -8.71 9.52 14.48
N GLY A 304 -7.80 10.41 14.89
CA GLY A 304 -7.01 10.30 16.11
C GLY A 304 -5.86 11.31 16.09
N PRO A 305 -5.19 11.60 17.22
CA PRO A 305 -4.02 12.46 17.18
C PRO A 305 -2.91 11.77 16.40
N VAL A 306 -2.75 12.16 15.12
CA VAL A 306 -1.49 12.04 14.39
C VAL A 306 -0.44 12.72 15.26
N GLY A 307 0.47 11.93 15.83
CA GLY A 307 1.21 12.26 17.05
C GLY A 307 1.60 13.73 17.20
N ALA A 308 1.00 14.43 18.17
CA ALA A 308 1.29 15.75 18.75
C ALA A 308 1.64 16.97 17.85
N ASP A 309 1.95 16.81 16.56
CA ASP A 309 2.58 17.81 15.69
C ASP A 309 2.04 17.75 14.25
N ALA A 310 0.79 17.31 14.03
CA ALA A 310 0.15 17.44 12.72
C ALA A 310 0.23 18.90 12.22
N PRO A 311 0.61 19.17 10.96
CA PRO A 311 0.77 20.52 10.45
C PRO A 311 -0.51 21.32 10.67
N VAL A 312 -0.36 22.52 11.25
CA VAL A 312 -1.48 23.46 11.37
C VAL A 312 -1.88 23.85 9.95
N ASP A 313 -3.09 23.46 9.58
CA ASP A 313 -3.70 23.78 8.28
C ASP A 313 -3.61 25.29 8.02
N HIS A 314 -2.78 25.69 7.05
CA HIS A 314 -2.55 27.09 6.69
C HIS A 314 -3.48 27.58 5.58
N HIS A 315 -4.45 26.77 5.12
CA HIS A 315 -5.30 27.14 3.98
C HIS A 315 -6.70 27.68 4.31
N ALA A 316 -7.08 27.82 5.58
CA ALA A 316 -8.32 28.48 5.96
C ALA A 316 -8.16 30.02 6.07
N GLY A 317 -8.13 30.75 4.94
CA GLY A 317 -8.08 32.21 5.05
C GLY A 317 -7.96 33.08 3.81
N MET A 318 -8.70 32.82 2.73
CA MET A 318 -9.00 33.88 1.74
C MET A 318 -10.49 33.86 1.39
N ASN A 319 -11.30 34.42 2.28
CA ASN A 319 -12.62 34.92 1.89
C ASN A 319 -12.43 36.30 1.22
N HIS A 320 -12.80 36.38 -0.05
CA HIS A 320 -12.95 37.63 -0.78
C HIS A 320 -14.06 38.48 -0.15
N GLY A 321 -13.69 39.66 0.33
CA GLY A 321 -14.57 40.83 0.43
C GLY A 321 -14.32 41.77 -0.73
#